data_AF-A0A9D9U974-F1
#
_entry.id   AF-A0A9D9U974-F1
#
_cell.length_a   1.000
_cell.length_b   1.000
_cell.length_c   1.000
_cell.angle_alpha   90.00
_cell.angle_beta   90.00
_cell.angle_gamma   90.00
#
_symmetry.space_group_name_H-M   'P 1'
#
loop_
_entity.id
_entity.type
_entity.pdbx_description
1 polymer ?
#
loop_
_entity_poly.entity_id
_entity_poly.type
_entity_poly.pdbx_seq_one_letter_code
_entity_poly.pdbx_strand_id
1 'polypeptide(L)'
;MRSDSSAIGQQQARHQREETTDALRALLMTPLMTPAHAEFAAVRRHADALREWFVRETGWPLHIERDAARLYKRPADLDDATRGMPGYERRRYVLLCLACAVLERADPQITLHVLGDRLLALAAEPALAALGFSFTLQAQHERRELVAVCRTLLELGVLHRVAGE
;
A
#
# COMPACT_ATOMS: atom_id res chain seq x y z
N MET A 1 5.63 45.15 18.94
CA MET A 1 6.84 44.34 18.68
C MET A 1 6.95 43.06 19.51
N ARG A 2 7.00 43.05 20.86
CA ARG A 2 7.05 41.77 21.63
C ARG A 2 5.75 40.95 21.57
N SER A 3 4.59 41.61 21.46
CA SER A 3 3.27 40.95 21.36
C SER A 3 3.06 40.26 20.00
N ASP A 4 3.57 40.86 18.93
CA ASP A 4 3.42 40.35 17.55
C ASP A 4 4.22 39.06 17.34
N SER A 5 5.44 39.00 17.90
CA SER A 5 6.28 37.78 17.85
C SER A 5 5.66 36.60 18.60
N SER A 6 5.01 36.85 19.74
CA SER A 6 4.30 35.80 20.50
C SER A 6 3.07 35.29 19.74
N ALA A 7 2.31 36.17 19.10
CA ALA A 7 1.15 35.79 18.31
C ALA A 7 1.54 34.96 17.08
N ILE A 8 2.62 35.35 16.38
CA ILE A 8 3.16 34.58 15.24
C ILE A 8 3.64 33.19 15.69
N GLY A 9 4.36 33.09 16.81
CA GLY A 9 4.82 31.80 17.34
C GLY A 9 3.66 30.87 17.72
N GLN A 10 2.58 31.40 18.31
CA GLN A 10 1.38 30.62 18.62
C GLN A 10 0.66 30.13 17.36
N GLN A 11 0.56 30.99 16.34
CA GLN A 11 -0.07 30.64 15.07
C GLN A 11 0.73 29.55 14.33
N GLN A 12 2.06 29.67 14.30
CA GLN A 12 2.94 28.64 13.74
C GLN A 12 2.80 27.30 14.47
N ALA A 13 2.81 27.33 15.81
CA ALA A 13 2.64 26.12 16.62
C ALA A 13 1.26 25.47 16.43
N ARG A 14 0.22 26.25 16.14
CA ARG A 14 -1.11 25.73 15.82
C ARG A 14 -1.12 25.08 14.45
N HIS A 15 -0.61 25.75 13.43
CA HIS A 15 -0.51 25.21 12.08
C HIS A 15 0.29 23.90 12.04
N GLN A 16 1.40 23.83 12.76
CA GLN A 16 2.20 22.60 12.84
C GLN A 16 1.44 21.44 13.49
N ARG A 17 0.63 21.71 14.53
CA ARG A 17 -0.21 20.71 15.18
C ARG A 17 -1.33 20.21 14.27
N GLU A 18 -1.97 21.13 13.54
CA GLU A 18 -3.00 20.80 12.55
C GLU A 18 -2.42 19.91 11.44
N GLU A 19 -1.29 20.33 10.85
CA GLU A 19 -0.60 19.56 9.81
C GLU A 19 -0.14 18.17 10.30
N THR A 20 0.38 18.06 11.53
CA THR A 20 0.74 16.76 12.13
C THR A 20 -0.50 15.87 12.32
N THR A 21 -1.62 16.47 12.73
CA THR A 21 -2.88 15.75 12.94
C THR A 21 -3.43 15.22 11.62
N ASP A 22 -3.36 16.01 10.55
CA ASP A 22 -3.84 15.60 9.23
C ASP A 22 -2.94 14.52 8.62
N ALA A 23 -1.62 14.64 8.75
CA ALA A 23 -0.67 13.60 8.34
C ALA A 23 -0.91 12.27 9.08
N LEU A 24 -1.17 12.33 10.39
CA LEU A 24 -1.50 11.16 11.22
C LEU A 24 -2.80 10.49 10.76
N ARG A 25 -3.87 11.28 10.58
CA ARG A 25 -5.15 10.77 10.07
C ARG A 25 -4.98 10.15 8.69
N ALA A 26 -4.21 10.78 7.81
CA ALA A 26 -3.96 10.27 6.46
C ALA A 26 -3.23 8.93 6.49
N LEU A 27 -2.24 8.73 7.36
CA LEU A 27 -1.60 7.41 7.54
C LEU A 27 -2.54 6.36 8.13
N LEU A 28 -3.47 6.77 8.99
CA LEU A 28 -4.52 5.87 9.47
C LEU A 28 -5.51 5.50 8.36
N MET A 29 -5.84 6.38 7.43
CA MET A 29 -6.78 6.05 6.35
C MET A 29 -6.10 5.32 5.19
N THR A 30 -4.86 5.70 4.88
CA THR A 30 -4.07 5.21 3.76
C THR A 30 -2.72 4.71 4.30
N PRO A 31 -2.68 3.48 4.88
CA PRO A 31 -1.48 2.96 5.56
C PRO A 31 -0.36 2.54 4.61
N LEU A 32 -0.61 2.50 3.29
CA LEU A 32 0.44 2.50 2.27
C LEU A 32 0.22 3.74 1.41
N MET A 33 1.08 4.73 1.56
CA MET A 33 0.95 6.04 0.96
C MET A 33 2.12 6.30 0.02
N THR A 34 1.82 6.70 -1.21
CA THR A 34 2.82 7.09 -2.22
C THR A 34 2.95 8.62 -2.28
N PRO A 35 3.92 9.18 -3.01
CA PRO A 35 4.12 10.62 -3.13
C PRO A 35 2.99 11.35 -3.85
N ALA A 36 2.10 10.61 -4.53
CA ALA A 36 0.92 11.17 -5.16
C ALA A 36 -0.14 11.62 -4.14
N HIS A 37 -0.08 11.14 -2.89
CA HIS A 37 -1.01 11.53 -1.84
C HIS A 37 -0.68 12.93 -1.32
N ALA A 38 -1.69 13.81 -1.19
CA ALA A 38 -1.51 15.21 -0.78
C ALA A 38 -0.72 15.36 0.54
N GLU A 39 -1.02 14.51 1.52
CA GLU A 39 -0.38 14.53 2.84
C GLU A 39 1.03 13.91 2.88
N PHE A 40 1.54 13.32 1.80
CA PHE A 40 2.83 12.62 1.83
C PHE A 40 4.00 13.56 2.21
N ALA A 41 3.96 14.80 1.72
CA ALA A 41 4.98 15.79 2.06
C ALA A 41 4.96 16.15 3.56
N ALA A 42 3.77 16.27 4.16
CA ALA A 42 3.60 16.51 5.59
C ALA A 42 4.06 15.30 6.42
N VAL A 43 3.72 14.08 6.00
CA VAL A 43 4.20 12.83 6.61
C VAL A 43 5.73 12.78 6.64
N ARG A 44 6.39 13.11 5.52
CA ARG A 44 7.86 13.15 5.46
C ARG A 44 8.46 14.25 6.35
N ARG A 45 7.81 15.42 6.41
CA ARG A 45 8.27 16.55 7.23
C ARG A 45 8.20 16.23 8.73
N HIS A 46 7.18 15.48 9.15
CA HIS A 46 6.94 15.12 10.56
C HIS A 46 7.29 13.66 10.86
N ALA A 47 8.18 13.06 10.08
CA ALA A 47 8.48 11.62 10.12
C ALA A 47 8.86 11.12 11.52
N ASP A 48 9.78 11.80 12.20
CA ASP A 48 10.28 11.37 13.52
C ASP A 48 9.17 11.45 14.59
N ALA A 49 8.44 12.56 14.63
CA ALA A 49 7.33 12.74 15.57
C ALA A 49 6.21 11.71 15.33
N LEU A 50 5.88 11.43 14.07
CA LEU A 50 4.88 10.42 13.72
C LEU A 50 5.35 9.01 14.09
N ARG A 51 6.61 8.66 13.82
CA ARG A 51 7.19 7.36 14.21
C ARG A 51 7.14 7.16 15.72
N GLU A 52 7.56 8.16 16.48
CA GLU A 52 7.50 8.12 17.94
C GLU A 52 6.07 7.96 18.44
N TRP A 53 5.14 8.73 17.88
CA TRP A 53 3.73 8.66 18.24
C TRP A 53 3.12 7.28 17.96
N PHE A 54 3.29 6.71 16.76
CA PHE A 54 2.73 5.39 16.44
C PHE A 54 3.34 4.27 17.28
N VAL A 55 4.65 4.29 17.53
CA VAL A 55 5.28 3.30 18.41
C VAL A 55 4.75 3.42 19.84
N ARG A 56 4.62 4.64 20.38
CA ARG A 56 4.18 4.87 21.75
C ARG A 56 2.69 4.55 21.96
N GLU A 57 1.83 5.03 21.07
CA GLU A 57 0.37 4.95 21.26
C GLU A 57 -0.25 3.64 20.75
N THR A 58 0.32 3.04 19.69
CA THR A 58 -0.27 1.85 19.06
C THR A 58 0.68 0.67 18.92
N GLY A 59 1.99 0.88 19.12
CA GLY A 59 3.02 -0.12 18.83
C GLY A 59 3.16 -0.46 17.35
N TRP A 60 2.59 0.35 16.44
CA TRP A 60 2.67 0.10 15.00
C TRP A 60 3.94 0.72 14.39
N PRO A 61 4.79 -0.07 13.73
CA PRO A 61 5.94 0.48 13.01
C PRO A 61 5.48 1.38 11.84
N LEU A 62 6.12 2.54 11.70
CA LEU A 62 5.97 3.41 10.54
C LEU A 62 7.30 3.48 9.78
N HIS A 63 7.32 2.94 8.56
CA HIS A 63 8.45 3.05 7.65
C HIS A 63 8.17 4.17 6.66
N ILE A 64 9.14 5.06 6.46
CA ILE A 64 9.05 6.14 5.47
C ILE A 64 10.33 6.12 4.67
N GLU A 65 10.18 5.94 3.37
CA GLU A 65 11.23 5.94 2.36
C GLU A 65 11.05 7.14 1.42
N ARG A 66 11.85 7.20 0.36
CA ARG A 66 11.81 8.33 -0.59
C ARG A 66 10.48 8.38 -1.33
N ASP A 67 9.92 7.22 -1.64
CA ASP A 67 8.82 6.97 -2.57
C ASP A 67 7.63 6.25 -1.92
N ALA A 68 7.67 5.98 -0.61
CA ALA A 68 6.53 5.41 0.09
C ALA A 68 6.57 5.68 1.60
N ALA A 69 5.39 5.70 2.22
CA ALA A 69 5.22 5.64 3.65
C ALA A 69 4.28 4.46 3.97
N ARG A 70 4.74 3.54 4.81
CA ARG A 70 4.02 2.33 5.20
C ARG A 70 3.83 2.27 6.72
N LEU A 71 2.59 2.36 7.16
CA LEU A 71 2.18 2.09 8.53
C LEU A 71 1.79 0.61 8.67
N TYR A 72 2.56 -0.16 9.44
CA TYR A 72 2.33 -1.58 9.68
C TYR A 72 1.30 -1.79 10.79
N LYS A 73 0.04 -1.60 10.44
CA LYS A 73 -1.09 -1.90 11.33
C LYS A 73 -1.14 -3.39 11.64
N ARG A 74 -1.20 -3.72 12.92
CA ARG A 74 -1.45 -5.09 13.38
C ARG A 74 -2.93 -5.23 13.72
N PRO A 75 -3.66 -6.15 13.07
CA PRO A 75 -5.04 -6.42 13.44
C PRO A 75 -5.08 -7.02 14.85
N ALA A 76 -6.15 -6.75 15.59
CA ALA A 76 -6.37 -7.34 16.90
C ALA A 76 -6.80 -8.82 16.79
N ASP A 77 -7.50 -9.15 15.70
CA ASP A 77 -7.97 -10.50 15.37
C ASP A 77 -7.60 -10.80 13.91
N LEU A 78 -6.91 -11.92 13.69
CA LEU A 78 -6.49 -12.36 12.35
C LEU A 78 -7.62 -13.04 11.59
N ASP A 79 -8.68 -13.45 12.28
CA ASP A 79 -9.86 -14.11 11.70
C ASP A 79 -11.01 -13.12 11.42
N ASP A 80 -10.82 -11.82 11.69
CA ASP A 80 -11.79 -10.77 11.39
C ASP A 80 -11.92 -10.53 9.87
N ALA A 81 -12.93 -11.16 9.28
CA ALA A 81 -13.24 -11.07 7.86
C ALA A 81 -13.65 -9.65 7.39
N THR A 82 -13.91 -8.70 8.29
CA THR A 82 -14.27 -7.31 7.92
C THR A 82 -13.06 -6.46 7.51
N ARG A 83 -11.84 -6.97 7.72
CA ARG A 83 -10.57 -6.25 7.50
C ARG A 83 -9.88 -6.59 6.17
N GLY A 84 -10.52 -7.40 5.33
CA GLY A 84 -10.03 -7.75 3.99
C GLY A 84 -10.15 -6.60 2.98
N MET A 85 -9.48 -6.74 1.83
CA MET A 85 -9.64 -5.83 0.70
C MET A 85 -11.01 -6.07 0.05
N PRO A 86 -11.77 -5.02 -0.30
CA PRO A 86 -13.07 -5.18 -0.94
C PRO A 86 -12.98 -6.06 -2.20
N GLY A 87 -13.85 -7.07 -2.28
CA GLY A 87 -13.87 -8.01 -3.40
C GLY A 87 -12.67 -8.96 -3.49
N TYR A 88 -11.83 -9.05 -2.45
CA TYR A 88 -10.78 -10.05 -2.37
C TYR A 88 -11.22 -11.26 -1.56
N GLU A 89 -11.33 -12.39 -2.24
CA GLU A 89 -11.36 -13.71 -1.62
C GLU A 89 -9.96 -14.33 -1.63
N ARG A 90 -9.81 -15.49 -0.98
CA ARG A 90 -8.55 -16.25 -0.88
C ARG A 90 -7.79 -16.30 -2.21
N ARG A 91 -8.50 -16.58 -3.31
CA ARG A 91 -7.90 -16.73 -4.64
C ARG A 91 -7.24 -15.45 -5.15
N ARG A 92 -7.88 -14.29 -4.98
CA ARG A 92 -7.31 -12.99 -5.39
C ARG A 92 -6.12 -12.60 -4.52
N TYR A 93 -6.13 -12.95 -3.24
CA TYR A 93 -4.95 -12.77 -2.38
C TYR A 93 -3.76 -13.58 -2.86
N VAL A 94 -3.95 -14.85 -3.23
CA VAL A 94 -2.87 -15.67 -3.81
C VAL A 94 -2.34 -15.01 -5.08
N LEU A 95 -3.23 -14.60 -6.00
CA LEU A 95 -2.81 -13.94 -7.24
C LEU A 95 -2.06 -12.63 -7.00
N LEU A 96 -2.48 -11.82 -6.02
CA LEU A 96 -1.77 -10.61 -5.64
C LEU A 96 -0.36 -10.93 -5.12
N CYS A 97 -0.21 -11.92 -4.25
CA CYS A 97 1.10 -12.35 -3.75
C CYS A 97 2.00 -12.84 -4.88
N LEU A 98 1.47 -13.64 -5.81
CA LEU A 98 2.22 -14.11 -6.97
C LEU A 98 2.63 -12.95 -7.89
N ALA A 99 1.72 -12.01 -8.17
CA ALA A 99 2.03 -10.83 -8.94
C ALA A 99 3.14 -9.99 -8.28
N CYS A 100 3.06 -9.75 -6.96
CA CYS A 100 4.13 -9.07 -6.22
C CYS A 100 5.46 -9.82 -6.31
N ALA A 101 5.46 -11.16 -6.20
CA ALA A 101 6.68 -11.97 -6.32
C ALA A 101 7.31 -11.93 -7.73
N VAL A 102 6.49 -11.75 -8.78
CA VAL A 102 6.98 -11.50 -10.14
C VAL A 102 7.58 -10.10 -10.24
N LEU A 103 6.88 -9.09 -9.72
CA LEU A 103 7.26 -7.68 -9.82
C LEU A 103 8.53 -7.35 -9.03
N GLU A 104 8.75 -7.99 -7.88
CA GLU A 104 9.98 -7.83 -7.09
C GLU A 104 11.24 -8.19 -7.87
N ARG A 105 11.14 -9.10 -8.85
CA ARG A 105 12.23 -9.54 -9.74
C ARG A 105 12.16 -8.94 -11.14
N ALA A 106 11.23 -8.05 -11.40
CA ALA A 106 11.02 -7.47 -12.72
C ALA A 106 11.90 -6.24 -12.93
N ASP A 107 12.18 -5.94 -14.20
CA ASP A 107 12.68 -4.63 -14.60
C ASP A 107 11.64 -3.54 -14.29
N PRO A 108 12.03 -2.24 -14.23
CA PRO A 108 11.11 -1.14 -13.94
C PRO A 108 9.87 -1.06 -14.85
N GLN A 109 9.92 -1.69 -16.03
CA GLN A 109 8.80 -1.82 -16.95
C GLN A 109 8.57 -3.29 -17.32
N ILE A 110 7.33 -3.75 -17.21
CA ILE A 110 6.90 -5.10 -17.56
C ILE A 110 5.65 -5.05 -18.44
N THR A 111 5.55 -5.94 -19.42
CA THR A 111 4.32 -6.08 -20.22
C THR A 111 3.33 -7.00 -19.51
N LEU A 112 2.02 -6.80 -19.74
CA LEU A 112 0.99 -7.69 -19.18
C LEU A 112 1.19 -9.16 -19.60
N HIS A 113 1.72 -9.39 -20.80
CA HIS A 113 2.04 -10.73 -21.29
C HIS A 113 3.13 -11.40 -20.44
N VAL A 114 4.27 -10.71 -20.23
CA VAL A 114 5.38 -11.24 -19.42
C VAL A 114 4.97 -11.42 -17.95
N LEU A 115 4.16 -10.51 -17.40
CA LEU A 115 3.59 -10.66 -16.07
C LEU A 115 2.72 -11.93 -15.99
N GLY A 116 1.85 -12.15 -16.98
CA GLY A 116 0.99 -13.32 -17.07
C GLY A 116 1.80 -14.63 -17.13
N ASP A 117 2.80 -14.69 -17.99
CA ASP A 117 3.63 -15.89 -18.17
C ASP A 117 4.40 -16.26 -16.90
N ARG A 118 5.06 -15.26 -16.26
CA ARG A 118 5.80 -15.49 -15.01
C ARG A 118 4.87 -15.85 -13.86
N LEU A 119 3.67 -15.25 -13.81
CA LEU A 119 2.67 -15.60 -12.81
C LEU A 119 2.17 -17.03 -13.00
N LEU A 120 1.92 -17.47 -14.24
CA LEU A 120 1.54 -18.85 -14.55
C LEU A 120 2.62 -19.84 -14.13
N ALA A 121 3.90 -19.51 -14.33
CA ALA A 121 5.01 -20.33 -13.87
C ALA A 121 5.00 -20.51 -12.34
N LEU A 122 4.81 -19.43 -11.57
CA LEU A 122 4.72 -19.52 -10.11
C LEU A 122 3.43 -20.22 -9.64
N ALA A 123 2.31 -20.02 -10.34
CA ALA A 123 1.03 -20.66 -10.01
C ALA A 123 1.03 -22.18 -10.23
N ALA A 124 1.94 -22.69 -11.07
CA ALA A 124 2.11 -24.11 -11.34
C ALA A 124 2.91 -24.85 -10.24
N GLU A 125 3.43 -24.15 -9.23
CA GLU A 125 4.18 -24.76 -8.14
C GLU A 125 3.37 -25.84 -7.41
N PRO A 126 3.89 -27.07 -7.24
CA PRO A 126 3.14 -28.19 -6.63
C PRO A 126 2.63 -27.89 -5.23
N ALA A 127 3.34 -27.05 -4.47
CA ALA A 127 2.91 -26.64 -3.13
C ALA A 127 1.57 -25.88 -3.15
N LEU A 128 1.30 -25.09 -4.20
CA LEU A 128 0.02 -24.39 -4.34
C LEU A 128 -1.11 -25.35 -4.72
N ALA A 129 -0.83 -26.32 -5.61
CA ALA A 129 -1.78 -27.36 -5.98
C ALA A 129 -2.17 -28.22 -4.78
N ALA A 130 -1.21 -28.58 -3.92
CA ALA A 130 -1.45 -29.30 -2.66
C ALA A 130 -2.34 -28.52 -1.69
N LEU A 131 -2.36 -27.18 -1.78
CA LEU A 131 -3.22 -26.29 -1.02
C LEU A 131 -4.55 -25.95 -1.75
N GLY A 132 -4.85 -26.65 -2.85
CA GLY A 132 -6.09 -26.51 -3.62
C GLY A 132 -6.15 -25.27 -4.51
N PHE A 133 -5.02 -24.66 -4.84
CA PHE A 133 -4.95 -23.51 -5.75
C PHE A 133 -4.48 -23.95 -7.15
N SER A 134 -5.23 -23.56 -8.19
CA SER A 134 -4.84 -23.74 -9.59
C SER A 134 -5.20 -22.49 -10.40
N PHE A 135 -4.32 -22.04 -11.28
CA PHE A 135 -4.58 -20.88 -12.13
C PHE A 135 -3.95 -21.09 -13.50
N THR A 136 -4.76 -21.04 -14.56
CA THR A 136 -4.31 -21.38 -15.93
C THR A 136 -4.48 -20.25 -16.93
N LEU A 137 -5.19 -19.18 -16.55
CA LEU A 137 -5.55 -18.03 -17.39
C LEU A 137 -6.37 -18.42 -18.65
N GLN A 138 -6.96 -19.63 -18.67
CA GLN A 138 -7.76 -20.13 -19.78
C GLN A 138 -9.21 -19.69 -19.69
N ALA A 139 -9.75 -19.66 -18.48
CA ALA A 139 -11.15 -19.30 -18.27
C ALA A 139 -11.32 -17.78 -18.18
N GLN A 140 -12.47 -17.28 -18.66
CA GLN A 140 -12.77 -15.85 -18.62
C GLN A 140 -12.77 -15.27 -17.20
N HIS A 141 -13.21 -16.03 -16.20
CA HIS A 141 -13.21 -15.59 -14.81
C HIS A 141 -11.77 -15.38 -14.28
N GLU A 142 -10.83 -16.27 -14.61
CA GLU A 142 -9.41 -16.14 -14.22
C GLU A 142 -8.77 -14.88 -14.81
N ARG A 143 -9.07 -14.57 -16.08
CA ARG A 143 -8.60 -13.32 -16.71
C ARG A 143 -9.14 -12.08 -16.00
N ARG A 144 -10.42 -12.11 -15.59
CA ARG A 144 -11.04 -11.02 -14.82
C ARG A 144 -10.41 -10.86 -13.44
N GLU A 145 -10.03 -11.96 -12.79
CA GLU A 145 -9.31 -11.91 -11.50
C GLU A 145 -7.93 -11.27 -11.65
N LEU A 146 -7.16 -11.66 -12.68
CA LEU A 146 -5.86 -11.04 -12.93
C LEU A 146 -6.00 -9.54 -13.22
N VAL A 147 -7.00 -9.14 -14.01
CA VAL A 147 -7.29 -7.71 -14.24
C VAL A 147 -7.65 -6.99 -12.95
N ALA A 148 -8.44 -7.61 -12.05
CA ALA A 148 -8.78 -7.03 -10.76
C ALA A 148 -7.52 -6.82 -9.89
N VAL A 149 -6.61 -7.80 -9.87
CA VAL A 149 -5.31 -7.68 -9.17
C VAL A 149 -4.46 -6.57 -9.76
N CYS A 150 -4.34 -6.49 -11.09
CA CYS A 150 -3.61 -5.39 -11.74
C CYS A 150 -4.20 -4.02 -11.42
N ARG A 151 -5.53 -3.89 -11.32
CA ARG A 151 -6.19 -2.64 -10.88
C ARG A 151 -5.84 -2.29 -9.44
N THR A 152 -5.86 -3.24 -8.53
CA THR A 152 -5.43 -3.00 -7.15
C THR A 152 -3.97 -2.58 -7.08
N LEU A 153 -3.08 -3.18 -7.86
CA LEU A 153 -1.67 -2.78 -7.92
C LEU A 153 -1.48 -1.35 -8.49
N LEU A 154 -2.32 -0.94 -9.43
CA LEU A 154 -2.38 0.46 -9.92
C LEU A 154 -2.89 1.41 -8.83
N GLU A 155 -3.96 1.05 -8.13
CA GLU A 155 -4.55 1.85 -7.04
C GLU A 155 -3.57 2.02 -5.87
N LEU A 156 -2.80 0.97 -5.54
CA LEU A 156 -1.75 1.02 -4.52
C LEU A 156 -0.48 1.75 -5.00
N GLY A 157 -0.40 2.11 -6.30
CA GLY A 157 0.78 2.75 -6.90
C GLY A 157 2.00 1.83 -7.04
N VAL A 158 1.82 0.51 -6.96
CA VAL A 158 2.86 -0.48 -7.26
C VAL A 158 3.11 -0.54 -8.77
N LEU A 159 2.05 -0.40 -9.56
CA LEU A 159 2.12 -0.30 -11.02
C LEU A 159 1.71 1.09 -11.49
N HIS A 160 2.25 1.50 -12.63
CA HIS A 160 1.84 2.70 -13.35
C HIS A 160 1.71 2.37 -14.84
N ARG A 161 0.75 2.99 -15.54
CA ARG A 161 0.60 2.86 -16.99
C ARG A 161 1.62 3.76 -17.67
N VAL A 162 2.48 3.17 -18.51
CA VAL A 162 3.50 3.90 -19.28
C VAL A 162 3.06 4.10 -20.74
N ALA A 163 2.34 3.12 -21.31
CA ALA A 163 1.79 3.19 -22.66
C ALA A 163 0.50 2.36 -22.78
N GLY A 164 -0.48 2.87 -23.53
CA GLY A 164 -1.82 2.29 -23.69
C GLY A 164 -2.85 2.90 -22.73
N GLU A 165 -3.97 3.39 -23.26
CA GLU A 165 -5.14 3.78 -22.45
C GLU A 165 -5.77 2.56 -21.75
#